data_AF-A0AAV0WH45-F1
#
_entry.id   AF-A0AAV0WH45-F1
#
_cell.length_a   1.000
_cell.length_b   1.000
_cell.length_c   1.000
_cell.angle_alpha   90.00
_cell.angle_beta   90.00
_cell.angle_gamma   90.00
#
_symmetry.space_group_name_H-M   'P 1'
#
loop_
_entity.id
_entity.type
_entity.pdbx_description
1 polymer ?
#
loop_
_entity_poly.entity_id
_entity_poly.type
_entity_poly.pdbx_seq_one_letter_code
_entity_poly.pdbx_strand_id
1 'polypeptide(L)' 'MWNCYERVLKNKPRTNNSVEGWHHAFNSALGANHVTIWKFITFLKQEQALQEVRLEKLISGEPSPKKKRI' A
#
# COMPACT_ATOMS: atom_id res chain seq x y z
N MET A 1 -0.52 -11.84 -12.74
CA MET A 1 0.81 -11.30 -13.10
C MET A 1 1.38 -12.20 -14.18
N TRP A 2 1.39 -11.77 -15.44
CA TRP A 2 1.74 -12.65 -16.57
C TRP A 2 3.25 -12.74 -16.84
N ASN A 3 4.07 -11.89 -16.21
CA ASN A 3 5.53 -11.95 -16.30
C ASN A 3 6.16 -11.74 -14.92
N CYS A 4 6.99 -12.70 -14.48
CA CYS A 4 7.73 -12.68 -13.21
C CYS A 4 9.24 -12.48 -13.39
N TYR A 5 9.72 -12.26 -14.61
CA TYR A 5 11.15 -12.17 -14.97
C TYR A 5 11.89 -11.15 -14.10
N GLU A 6 11.38 -9.92 -14.01
CA GLU A 6 12.01 -8.90 -13.18
C GLU A 6 11.99 -9.21 -11.69
N ARG A 7 11.00 -9.96 -11.20
CA ARG A 7 10.91 -10.33 -9.78
C ARG A 7 12.03 -11.31 -9.42
N VAL A 8 12.33 -12.23 -10.34
CA VAL A 8 13.44 -13.19 -10.19
C VAL A 8 14.77 -12.44 -10.18
N LEU A 9 15.01 -11.54 -11.13
CA LEU A 9 16.23 -10.74 -11.17
C LEU A 9 16.44 -9.89 -9.91
N LYS A 10 15.35 -9.32 -9.37
CA LYS A 10 15.37 -8.45 -8.20
C LYS A 10 15.24 -9.21 -6.86
N ASN A 11 15.33 -10.54 -6.88
CA ASN A 11 15.13 -11.43 -5.72
C ASN A 11 13.89 -11.06 -4.87
N LYS A 12 12.79 -10.67 -5.53
CA LYS A 12 11.56 -10.26 -4.85
C LYS A 12 10.75 -11.49 -4.41
N PRO A 13 9.89 -11.36 -3.38
CA PRO A 13 9.00 -12.43 -2.96
C PRO A 13 8.20 -12.99 -4.14
N ARG A 14 7.96 -14.32 -4.16
CA ARG A 14 7.16 -14.97 -5.21
C ARG A 14 5.68 -14.59 -5.15
N THR A 15 5.14 -14.40 -3.95
CA THR A 15 3.74 -14.02 -3.72
C THR A 15 3.57 -12.51 -3.64
N ASN A 16 2.36 -12.03 -3.86
CA ASN A 16 1.95 -10.62 -3.84
C ASN A 16 1.14 -10.28 -2.57
N ASN A 17 1.23 -11.10 -1.51
CA ASN A 17 0.43 -10.96 -0.28
C ASN A 17 0.48 -9.54 0.33
N SER A 18 1.63 -8.87 0.27
CA SER A 18 1.76 -7.49 0.76
C SER A 18 0.94 -6.49 -0.07
N VAL A 19 0.91 -6.69 -1.39
CA VAL A 19 0.14 -5.87 -2.33
C VAL A 19 -1.35 -6.15 -2.17
N GLU A 20 -1.73 -7.42 -2.02
CA GLU A 20 -3.12 -7.82 -1.75
C GLU A 20 -3.63 -7.27 -0.42
N GLY A 21 -2.80 -7.34 0.63
CA GLY A 21 -3.12 -6.76 1.93
C GLY A 21 -3.29 -5.25 1.89
N TRP A 22 -2.44 -4.54 1.15
CA TRP A 22 -2.60 -3.11 0.91
C TRP A 22 -3.89 -2.81 0.15
N HIS A 23 -4.17 -3.53 -0.95
CA HIS A 23 -5.39 -3.36 -1.72
C HIS A 23 -6.66 -3.62 -0.88
N HIS A 24 -6.64 -4.63 -0.02
CA HIS A 24 -7.74 -4.92 0.89
C HIS A 24 -7.98 -3.77 1.88
N ALA A 25 -6.92 -3.25 2.50
CA ALA A 25 -7.00 -2.10 3.40
C ALA A 25 -7.50 -0.83 2.67
N PHE A 26 -7.00 -0.58 1.46
CA PHE A 26 -7.43 0.54 0.62
C PHE A 26 -8.92 0.46 0.24
N ASN A 27 -9.38 -0.71 -0.19
CA ASN A 27 -10.80 -0.93 -0.48
C ASN A 27 -11.68 -0.77 0.77
N SER A 28 -11.20 -1.24 1.92
CA SER A 28 -11.88 -1.02 3.20
C SER A 28 -11.95 0.47 3.58
N ALA A 29 -10.91 1.24 3.28
CA ALA A 29 -10.86 2.68 3.54
C ALA A 29 -11.78 3.49 2.60
N LEU A 30 -11.92 3.06 1.35
CA LEU A 30 -12.88 3.62 0.40
C LEU A 30 -14.33 3.46 0.85
N GLY A 31 -14.65 2.34 1.54
CA GLY A 31 -15.97 2.10 2.14
C GLY A 31 -17.13 2.04 1.14
N ALA A 32 -16.85 1.86 -0.15
CA ALA A 32 -17.84 1.89 -1.22
C ALA A 32 -17.55 0.85 -2.30
N ASN A 33 -18.59 0.14 -2.73
CA ASN A 33 -18.49 -0.86 -3.82
C ASN A 33 -18.30 -0.21 -5.19
N HIS A 34 -18.85 1.00 -5.39
CA HIS A 34 -18.77 1.75 -6.64
C HIS A 34 -18.47 3.22 -6.37
N VAL A 35 -17.20 3.59 -6.47
CA VAL A 35 -16.75 4.98 -6.41
C VAL A 35 -16.62 5.54 -7.82
N THR A 36 -17.07 6.77 -8.03
CA THR A 36 -16.80 7.50 -9.28
C THR A 36 -15.29 7.63 -9.50
N ILE A 37 -14.83 7.67 -10.75
CA ILE A 37 -13.42 7.82 -11.09
C ILE A 37 -12.75 9.02 -10.39
N TRP A 38 -13.47 10.13 -10.23
CA TRP A 38 -12.97 11.33 -9.55
C TRP A 38 -12.70 11.09 -8.07
N LYS A 39 -13.69 10.54 -7.34
CA LYS A 39 -13.50 10.15 -5.93
C LYS A 39 -12.34 9.17 -5.79
N PHE A 40 -12.27 8.16 -6.66
CA PHE A 40 -11.18 7.20 -6.66
C PHE A 40 -9.80 7.86 -6.81
N ILE A 41 -9.65 8.79 -7.76
CA ILE A 41 -8.40 9.55 -7.94
C ILE A 41 -8.08 10.39 -6.69
N THR A 42 -9.07 11.03 -6.08
CA THR A 42 -8.87 11.81 -4.85
C THR A 42 -8.35 10.94 -3.72
N PHE A 43 -8.93 9.75 -3.51
CA PHE A 43 -8.46 8.80 -2.51
C PHE A 43 -7.05 8.28 -2.81
N LEU A 44 -6.74 7.99 -4.08
CA LEU A 44 -5.38 7.58 -4.46
C LEU A 44 -4.34 8.65 -4.12
N LYS A 45 -4.64 9.92 -4.39
CA LYS A 45 -3.74 11.03 -4.02
C LYS A 45 -3.54 11.14 -2.51
N GLN A 46 -4.59 10.94 -1.72
CA GLN A 46 -4.52 10.94 -0.26
C GLN A 46 -3.67 9.79 0.26
N GLU A 47 -3.88 8.57 -0.25
CA GLU A 47 -3.05 7.42 0.11
C GLU A 47 -1.57 7.64 -0.23
N GLN A 48 -1.29 8.18 -1.42
CA GLN A 48 0.10 8.48 -1.81
C GLN A 48 0.77 9.42 -0.80
N ALA A 49 0.11 10.52 -0.44
CA ALA A 49 0.63 11.46 0.54
C ALA A 49 0.88 10.80 1.92
N LEU A 50 0.00 9.90 2.35
CA LEU A 50 0.19 9.13 3.59
C LEU A 50 1.40 8.19 3.51
N GLN A 51 1.62 7.55 2.37
CA GLN A 51 2.79 6.67 2.18
C GLN A 51 4.10 7.46 2.13
N GLU A 52 4.11 8.65 1.51
CA GLU A 52 5.28 9.54 1.47
C GLU A 52 5.68 9.96 2.88
N VAL A 53 4.73 10.44 3.69
CA VAL A 53 4.99 10.77 5.11
C VAL A 53 5.51 9.57 5.88
N ARG A 54 4.96 8.37 5.63
CA ARG A 54 5.41 7.14 6.29
C ARG A 54 6.84 6.77 5.89
N LEU A 55 7.20 6.98 4.62
CA LEU A 55 8.53 6.73 4.10
C LEU A 55 9.54 7.71 4.70
N GLU A 56 9.20 9.00 4.76
CA GLU A 56 10.04 10.02 5.39
C GLU A 56 10.35 9.68 6.84
N LYS A 57 9.35 9.33 7.63
CA LYS A 57 9.55 8.88 9.03
C LYS A 57 10.47 7.69 9.15
N LEU A 58 10.35 6.73 8.23
CA LEU A 58 11.21 5.55 8.19
C LEU A 58 12.66 5.92 7.86
N ILE A 59 12.86 6.82 6.89
CA ILE A 59 14.18 7.32 6.48
C ILE A 59 14.82 8.13 7.63
N SER A 60 14.03 8.93 8.35
CA SER A 60 14.48 9.69 9.53
C SER A 60 14.79 8.81 10.74
N GLY A 61 14.53 7.49 10.68
CA GLY A 61 14.80 6.57 11.77
C GLY A 61 13.81 6.68 12.94
N GLU A 62 12.64 7.30 12.73
CA GLU A 62 11.62 7.36 13.76
C GLU A 62 11.11 5.95 14.11
N PRO A 63 10.96 5.63 15.41
CA PRO A 63 10.47 4.32 15.81
C PRO A 63 9.05 4.11 15.30
N SER A 64 8.84 3.04 14.53
CA SER A 64 7.49 2.68 14.07
C SER A 64 6.56 2.46 15.27
N PRO A 65 5.28 2.88 15.21
CA PRO A 65 4.33 2.64 16.28
C PRO A 65 4.28 1.15 16.62
N LYS A 66 4.45 0.80 17.90
CA LYS A 66 4.37 -0.59 18.35
C LYS A 66 3.01 -1.16 17.98
N LYS A 67 2.98 -2.24 17.19
CA LYS A 67 1.73 -2.96 16.92
C LYS A 67 1.16 -3.46 18.24
N LYS A 68 -0.04 -2.99 18.61
CA LYS A 68 -0.81 -3.62 19.70
C LYS A 68 -1.17 -5.02 19.23
N ARG A 69 -0.72 -6.04 19.96
CA ARG A 69 -1.21 -7.41 19.80
C ARG A 69 -2.66 -7.39 20.31
N ILE A 70 -3.62 -7.52 19.40
CA ILE A 70 -5.02 -7.82 19.74
C ILE A 70 -5.12 -9.34 19.83
#